data_AF-A0A328ACQ2-F1
#
_entry.id   AF-A0A328ACQ2-F1
#
_cell.length_a   1.000
_cell.length_b   1.000
_cell.length_c   1.000
_cell.angle_alpha   90.00
_cell.angle_beta   90.00
_cell.angle_gamma   90.00
#
_symmetry.space_group_name_H-M   'P 1'
#
loop_
_entity.id
_entity.type
_entity.pdbx_description
1 polymer ?
#
loop_
_entity_poly.entity_id
_entity_poly.type
_entity_poly.pdbx_seq_one_letter_code
_entity_poly.pdbx_strand_id
1 'polypeptide(L)'
;MKLTFEYFFPALRPWVVNLVNVWPAYIIKPQFAAWEVLHILSLVLLGGAAILMNLRLIGAGITDEPPSVVYRNLRRWQDVGVIGIVVSGILIGMANAERLYDSTAFVVKMLALVAGVILTYGASRPVARDEGAVGPGARLSLLVGGALFVLAIGVFVTGALINVGLFHVLTAAALLVLAVTRGRLRWIYLAGLLALIAVQSFITHAMIQPDDLARLDPVNKTFFVLFSVWIFGAAAVQLFARRADGDTAGPLAKAIGYATILVWITGAAAGRWIAFA
;
A
#
# COMPACT_ATOMS: atom_id res chain seq x y z
N MET A 1 16.80 6.21 -10.10
CA MET A 1 17.72 5.06 -10.20
C MET A 1 16.91 3.84 -10.63
N LYS A 2 17.37 3.07 -11.63
CA LYS A 2 16.67 1.83 -12.02
C LYS A 2 17.16 0.69 -11.13
N LEU A 3 16.36 0.31 -10.13
CA LEU A 3 16.61 -0.88 -9.31
C LEU A 3 15.71 -1.99 -9.83
N THR A 4 16.28 -3.04 -10.41
CA THR A 4 15.53 -4.14 -11.04
C THR A 4 16.09 -5.46 -10.54
N PHE A 5 15.36 -6.56 -10.73
CA PHE A 5 15.92 -7.87 -10.39
C PHE A 5 17.11 -8.23 -11.28
N GLU A 6 17.14 -7.74 -12.53
CA GLU A 6 18.35 -7.82 -13.36
C GLU A 6 19.57 -7.19 -12.70
N TYR A 7 19.41 -5.97 -12.16
CA TYR A 7 20.52 -5.28 -11.51
C TYR A 7 21.11 -6.10 -10.36
N PHE A 8 20.27 -6.78 -9.60
CA PHE A 8 20.70 -7.59 -8.45
C PHE A 8 21.20 -8.99 -8.84
N PHE A 9 20.64 -9.60 -9.88
CA PHE A 9 20.88 -11.01 -10.23
C PHE A 9 21.19 -11.24 -11.72
N PRO A 10 22.08 -10.47 -12.37
CA PRO A 10 22.20 -10.42 -13.84
C PRO A 10 22.44 -11.79 -14.49
N ALA A 11 23.11 -12.70 -13.78
CA ALA A 11 23.37 -14.08 -14.23
C ALA A 11 22.08 -14.91 -14.50
N LEU A 12 20.92 -14.53 -13.95
CA LEU A 12 19.66 -15.23 -14.16
C LEU A 12 18.97 -14.88 -15.49
N ARG A 13 19.42 -13.84 -16.22
CA ARG A 13 18.74 -13.38 -17.45
C ARG A 13 18.46 -14.50 -18.46
N PRO A 14 19.41 -15.39 -18.82
CA PRO A 14 19.13 -16.46 -19.79
C PRO A 14 18.01 -17.40 -19.32
N TRP A 15 17.97 -17.70 -18.03
CA TRP A 15 16.91 -18.53 -17.45
C TRP A 15 15.56 -17.80 -17.42
N VAL A 16 15.54 -16.52 -17.02
CA VAL A 16 14.31 -15.70 -16.96
C VAL A 16 13.65 -15.57 -18.33
N VAL A 17 14.43 -15.27 -19.37
CA VAL A 17 13.92 -15.12 -20.75
C VAL A 17 13.38 -16.46 -21.28
N ASN A 18 13.99 -17.58 -20.89
CA ASN A 18 13.52 -18.91 -21.27
C ASN A 18 12.34 -19.43 -20.43
N LEU A 19 12.05 -18.82 -19.27
CA LEU A 19 11.07 -19.34 -18.31
C LEU A 19 9.70 -19.53 -18.95
N VAL A 20 9.30 -18.64 -19.86
CA VAL A 20 8.01 -18.69 -20.54
C VAL A 20 7.83 -19.92 -21.44
N ASN A 21 8.93 -20.58 -21.84
CA ASN A 21 8.92 -21.73 -22.75
C ASN A 21 9.00 -23.08 -22.03
N VAL A 22 9.25 -23.11 -20.71
CA VAL A 22 9.40 -24.35 -19.95
C VAL A 22 8.12 -24.71 -19.19
N TRP A 23 7.96 -25.98 -18.83
CA TRP A 23 6.83 -26.41 -18.02
C TRP A 23 6.95 -25.85 -16.59
N PRO A 24 5.86 -25.39 -15.94
CA PRO A 24 4.48 -25.29 -16.44
C PRO A 24 4.15 -23.94 -17.12
N ALA A 25 5.11 -23.04 -17.32
CA ALA A 25 4.84 -21.68 -17.80
C ALA A 25 4.13 -21.64 -19.18
N TYR A 26 4.53 -22.48 -20.13
CA TYR A 26 3.93 -22.49 -21.47
C TYR A 26 2.46 -22.95 -21.46
N ILE A 27 2.03 -23.77 -20.49
CA ILE A 27 0.62 -24.17 -20.32
C ILE A 27 -0.19 -23.15 -19.53
N ILE A 28 0.46 -22.19 -18.85
CA ILE A 28 -0.16 -21.16 -18.01
C ILE A 28 -0.36 -19.85 -18.79
N LYS A 29 0.56 -19.56 -19.72
CA LYS A 29 0.55 -18.33 -20.52
C LYS A 29 -0.75 -18.11 -21.31
N PRO A 30 -1.36 -19.12 -21.97
CA PRO A 30 -2.61 -18.92 -22.71
C PRO A 30 -3.79 -18.47 -21.84
N GLN A 31 -3.76 -18.76 -20.54
CA GLN A 31 -4.82 -18.47 -19.57
C GLN A 31 -4.49 -17.25 -18.71
N PHE A 32 -3.52 -16.43 -19.12
CA PHE A 32 -3.04 -15.26 -18.39
C PHE A 32 -4.16 -14.37 -17.85
N ALA A 33 -5.15 -14.04 -18.68
CA ALA A 33 -6.29 -13.20 -18.29
C ALA A 33 -7.11 -13.79 -17.13
N ALA A 34 -7.30 -15.12 -17.10
CA ALA A 34 -8.02 -15.78 -16.01
C ALA A 34 -7.24 -15.68 -14.68
N TRP A 35 -5.91 -15.81 -14.74
CA TRP A 35 -5.06 -15.64 -13.57
C TRP A 35 -5.03 -14.20 -13.08
N GLU A 36 -5.08 -13.21 -13.98
CA GLU A 36 -5.23 -11.79 -13.60
C GLU A 36 -6.56 -11.52 -12.89
N VAL A 37 -7.67 -12.08 -13.38
CA VAL A 37 -8.98 -11.98 -12.70
C VAL A 37 -8.91 -12.58 -11.30
N LEU A 38 -8.35 -13.78 -11.15
CA LEU A 38 -8.15 -14.41 -9.85
C LEU A 38 -7.28 -13.54 -8.92
N HIS A 39 -6.22 -12.93 -9.46
CA HIS A 39 -5.34 -12.05 -8.70
C HIS A 39 -6.07 -10.81 -8.19
N ILE A 40 -6.87 -10.16 -9.04
CA ILE A 40 -7.66 -8.97 -8.66
C ILE A 40 -8.71 -9.34 -7.61
N LEU A 41 -9.42 -10.45 -7.78
CA LEU A 41 -10.38 -10.92 -6.77
C LEU A 41 -9.70 -11.19 -5.42
N SER A 42 -8.51 -11.79 -5.45
CA SER A 42 -7.70 -12.02 -4.24
C SER A 42 -7.24 -10.72 -3.59
N LEU A 43 -6.86 -9.71 -4.40
CA LEU A 43 -6.51 -8.36 -3.92
C LEU A 43 -7.70 -7.64 -3.30
N VAL A 44 -8.90 -7.73 -3.89
CA VAL A 44 -10.12 -7.14 -3.33
C VAL A 44 -10.48 -7.80 -2.00
N LEU A 45 -10.42 -9.13 -1.93
CA LEU A 45 -10.67 -9.87 -0.70
C LEU A 45 -9.67 -9.51 0.41
N LEU A 46 -8.37 -9.56 0.09
CA LEU A 46 -7.31 -9.22 1.04
C LEU A 46 -7.40 -7.76 1.47
N GLY A 47 -7.52 -6.83 0.52
CA GLY A 47 -7.61 -5.41 0.76
C GLY A 47 -8.81 -5.05 1.62
N GLY A 48 -10.00 -5.56 1.30
CA GLY A 48 -11.21 -5.36 2.09
C GLY A 48 -11.08 -5.90 3.51
N ALA A 49 -10.62 -7.13 3.67
CA ALA A 49 -10.42 -7.74 4.99
C ALA A 49 -9.32 -7.05 5.81
N ALA A 50 -8.24 -6.58 5.17
CA ALA A 50 -7.18 -5.81 5.81
C ALA A 50 -7.67 -4.42 6.23
N ILE A 51 -8.41 -3.71 5.37
CA ILE A 51 -8.97 -2.39 5.68
C ILE A 51 -9.93 -2.48 6.87
N LEU A 52 -10.90 -3.40 6.85
CA LEU A 52 -11.87 -3.55 7.94
C LEU A 52 -11.19 -3.87 9.28
N MET A 53 -10.21 -4.78 9.28
CA MET A 53 -9.43 -5.13 10.48
C MET A 53 -8.71 -3.91 11.07
N ASN A 54 -8.00 -3.20 10.21
CA ASN A 54 -7.06 -2.19 10.64
C ASN A 54 -7.76 -0.86 10.92
N LEU A 55 -8.89 -0.57 10.25
CA LEU A 55 -9.79 0.50 10.69
C LEU A 55 -10.26 0.24 12.12
N ARG A 56 -10.61 -1.00 12.44
CA ARG A 56 -11.00 -1.35 13.82
C ARG A 56 -9.89 -1.09 14.83
N LEU A 57 -8.64 -1.42 14.50
CA LEU A 57 -7.47 -1.11 15.32
C LEU A 57 -7.20 0.40 15.45
N ILE A 58 -7.52 1.17 14.40
CA ILE A 58 -7.40 2.63 14.42
C ILE A 58 -8.49 3.28 15.33
N GLY A 59 -9.59 2.57 15.59
CA GLY A 59 -10.75 3.09 16.31
C GLY A 59 -11.86 3.62 15.38
N ALA A 60 -11.92 3.12 14.15
CA ALA A 60 -12.93 3.46 13.13
C ALA A 60 -13.57 2.19 12.54
N GLY A 61 -14.63 2.36 11.74
CA GLY A 61 -15.35 1.22 11.14
C GLY A 61 -16.23 0.48 12.16
N ILE A 62 -16.03 -0.83 12.31
CA ILE A 62 -16.87 -1.73 13.14
C ILE A 62 -16.51 -1.59 14.62
N THR A 63 -16.77 -0.42 15.23
CA THR A 63 -16.31 -0.11 16.59
C THR A 63 -17.15 -0.72 17.71
N ASP A 64 -18.37 -1.18 17.41
CA ASP A 64 -19.29 -1.77 18.40
C ASP A 64 -18.85 -3.16 18.86
N GLU A 65 -18.00 -3.84 18.07
CA GLU A 65 -17.43 -5.14 18.39
C GLU A 65 -15.97 -4.99 18.85
N PRO A 66 -15.46 -5.83 19.76
CA PRO A 66 -14.05 -5.81 20.15
C PRO A 66 -13.14 -6.24 18.98
N PRO A 67 -11.89 -5.73 18.89
CA PRO A 67 -10.94 -6.10 17.84
C PRO A 67 -10.77 -7.61 17.65
N SER A 68 -10.83 -8.42 18.72
CA SER A 68 -10.66 -9.87 18.62
C SER A 68 -11.81 -10.59 17.90
N VAL A 69 -13.03 -10.06 17.99
CA VAL A 69 -14.21 -10.59 17.28
C VAL A 69 -14.09 -10.29 15.79
N VAL A 70 -13.77 -9.04 15.44
CA VAL A 70 -13.49 -8.65 14.05
C VAL A 70 -12.35 -9.51 13.49
N TYR A 71 -11.26 -9.70 14.24
CA TYR A 71 -10.14 -10.60 13.90
C TYR A 71 -10.60 -12.00 13.56
N ARG A 72 -11.36 -12.61 14.45
CA ARG A 72 -11.83 -13.98 14.29
C ARG A 72 -12.67 -14.16 13.02
N ASN A 73 -13.48 -13.17 12.64
CA ASN A 73 -14.31 -13.22 11.45
C ASN A 73 -13.50 -13.00 10.15
N LEU A 74 -12.45 -12.17 10.18
CA LEU A 74 -11.71 -11.81 8.97
C LEU A 74 -10.44 -12.62 8.72
N ARG A 75 -9.89 -13.32 9.74
CA ARG A 75 -8.58 -13.99 9.62
C ARG A 75 -8.48 -14.98 8.45
N ARG A 76 -9.53 -15.78 8.22
CA ARG A 76 -9.56 -16.77 7.14
C ARG A 76 -9.62 -16.09 5.76
N TRP A 77 -10.33 -14.98 5.65
CA TRP A 77 -10.41 -14.20 4.42
C TRP A 77 -9.08 -13.50 4.10
N GLN A 78 -8.37 -13.03 5.12
CA GLN A 78 -6.99 -12.54 4.96
C GLN A 78 -6.06 -13.67 4.48
N ASP A 79 -6.16 -14.86 5.07
CA ASP A 79 -5.36 -16.03 4.67
C ASP A 79 -5.62 -16.44 3.22
N VAL A 80 -6.89 -16.57 2.84
CA VAL A 80 -7.30 -16.89 1.46
C VAL A 80 -6.83 -15.79 0.49
N GLY A 81 -6.96 -14.52 0.87
CA GLY A 81 -6.50 -13.39 0.08
C GLY A 81 -4.99 -13.42 -0.17
N VAL A 82 -4.17 -13.62 0.88
CA VAL A 82 -2.71 -13.70 0.77
C VAL A 82 -2.28 -14.90 -0.08
N ILE A 83 -2.85 -16.08 0.18
CA ILE A 83 -2.57 -17.29 -0.62
C ILE A 83 -2.95 -17.04 -2.08
N GLY A 84 -4.13 -16.46 -2.31
CA GLY A 84 -4.64 -16.12 -3.63
C GLY A 84 -3.71 -15.21 -4.40
N ILE A 85 -3.26 -14.09 -3.82
CA ILE A 85 -2.35 -13.15 -4.51
C ILE A 85 -0.96 -13.73 -4.76
N VAL A 86 -0.46 -14.60 -3.87
CA VAL A 86 0.85 -15.23 -4.03
C VAL A 86 0.80 -16.27 -5.15
N VAL A 87 -0.16 -17.19 -5.09
CA VAL A 87 -0.32 -18.25 -6.10
C VAL A 87 -0.58 -17.63 -7.47
N SER A 88 -1.61 -16.79 -7.60
CA SER A 88 -1.91 -16.13 -8.88
C SER A 88 -0.77 -15.22 -9.35
N GLY A 89 -0.06 -14.55 -8.45
CA GLY A 89 1.10 -13.72 -8.79
C GLY A 89 2.26 -14.53 -9.37
N ILE A 90 2.52 -15.74 -8.85
CA ILE A 90 3.52 -16.67 -9.40
C ILE A 90 3.10 -17.13 -10.81
N LEU A 91 1.83 -17.48 -11.00
CA LEU A 91 1.29 -17.91 -12.31
C LEU A 91 1.41 -16.80 -13.37
N ILE A 92 1.00 -15.58 -13.03
CA ILE A 92 1.15 -14.37 -13.86
C ILE A 92 2.63 -14.10 -14.14
N GLY A 93 3.48 -14.27 -13.12
CA GLY A 93 4.91 -13.99 -13.22
C GLY A 93 5.65 -14.94 -14.16
N MET A 94 5.30 -16.23 -14.16
CA MET A 94 5.87 -17.19 -15.12
C MET A 94 5.52 -16.83 -16.57
N ALA A 95 4.34 -16.28 -16.82
CA ALA A 95 3.90 -15.90 -18.17
C ALA A 95 4.60 -14.63 -18.71
N ASN A 96 5.11 -13.75 -17.83
CA ASN A 96 5.69 -12.44 -18.18
C ASN A 96 7.00 -12.15 -17.41
N ALA A 97 7.83 -13.18 -17.22
CA ALA A 97 8.97 -13.13 -16.30
C ALA A 97 9.99 -12.04 -16.66
N GLU A 98 10.34 -11.91 -17.95
CA GLU A 98 11.29 -10.89 -18.44
C GLU A 98 10.84 -9.47 -18.08
N ARG A 99 9.57 -9.16 -18.32
CA ARG A 99 9.02 -7.84 -17.99
C ARG A 99 9.09 -7.54 -16.49
N LEU A 100 8.81 -8.54 -15.65
CA LEU A 100 8.88 -8.36 -14.20
C LEU A 100 10.32 -8.20 -13.71
N TYR A 101 11.25 -8.93 -14.33
CA TYR A 101 12.66 -8.92 -14.00
C TYR A 101 13.31 -7.54 -14.24
N ASP A 102 12.84 -6.84 -15.27
CA ASP A 102 13.32 -5.53 -15.69
C ASP A 102 12.55 -4.36 -15.04
N SER A 103 11.55 -4.65 -14.20
CA SER A 103 10.66 -3.64 -13.64
C SER A 103 11.04 -3.21 -12.22
N THR A 104 11.37 -1.92 -12.05
CA THR A 104 11.52 -1.34 -10.70
C THR A 104 10.21 -1.33 -9.91
N ALA A 105 9.07 -1.16 -10.58
CA ALA A 105 7.77 -1.24 -9.92
C ALA A 105 7.50 -2.65 -9.35
N PHE A 106 8.00 -3.70 -10.01
CA PHE A 106 7.90 -5.05 -9.46
C PHE A 106 8.75 -5.24 -8.21
N VAL A 107 9.94 -4.63 -8.12
CA VAL A 107 10.75 -4.59 -6.89
C VAL A 107 9.97 -3.94 -5.74
N VAL A 108 9.35 -2.79 -5.98
CA VAL A 108 8.48 -2.12 -4.98
C VAL A 108 7.34 -3.05 -4.56
N LYS A 109 6.69 -3.73 -5.51
CA LYS A 109 5.60 -4.67 -5.23
C LYS A 109 6.07 -5.83 -4.34
N MET A 110 7.26 -6.38 -4.58
CA MET A 110 7.81 -7.48 -3.78
C MET A 110 8.19 -7.03 -2.37
N LEU A 111 8.82 -5.86 -2.21
CA LEU A 111 9.11 -5.28 -0.90
C LEU A 111 7.82 -5.01 -0.12
N ALA A 112 6.81 -4.43 -0.76
CA ALA A 112 5.50 -4.18 -0.16
C ALA A 112 4.76 -5.48 0.19
N LEU A 113 4.87 -6.53 -0.62
CA LEU A 113 4.28 -7.84 -0.32
C LEU A 113 4.90 -8.43 0.96
N VAL A 114 6.23 -8.47 1.05
CA VAL A 114 6.92 -9.00 2.23
C VAL A 114 6.60 -8.17 3.48
N ALA A 115 6.67 -6.84 3.36
CA ALA A 115 6.28 -5.93 4.44
C ALA A 115 4.82 -6.13 4.86
N GLY A 116 3.89 -6.27 3.91
CA GLY A 116 2.47 -6.48 4.15
C GLY A 116 2.19 -7.80 4.87
N VAL A 117 2.89 -8.88 4.51
CA VAL A 117 2.81 -10.16 5.23
C VAL A 117 3.32 -10.00 6.66
N ILE A 118 4.51 -9.41 6.87
CA ILE A 118 5.07 -9.21 8.21
C ILE A 118 4.15 -8.34 9.07
N LEU A 119 3.65 -7.23 8.54
CA LEU A 119 2.75 -6.33 9.26
C LEU A 119 1.41 -7.02 9.57
N THR A 120 0.85 -7.77 8.63
CA THR A 120 -0.45 -8.45 8.83
C THR A 120 -0.35 -9.55 9.88
N TYR A 121 0.61 -10.47 9.73
CA TYR A 121 0.70 -11.67 10.56
C TYR A 121 1.49 -11.45 11.85
N GLY A 122 2.50 -10.59 11.81
CA GLY A 122 3.37 -10.30 12.95
C GLY A 122 2.91 -9.14 13.82
N ALA A 123 2.15 -8.18 13.27
CA ALA A 123 1.69 -7.00 14.01
C ALA A 123 0.16 -6.90 14.11
N SER A 124 -0.56 -6.66 13.01
CA SER A 124 -1.99 -6.31 13.08
C SER A 124 -2.86 -7.44 13.64
N ARG A 125 -2.67 -8.69 13.20
CA ARG A 125 -3.45 -9.83 13.70
C ARG A 125 -3.21 -10.12 15.18
N PRO A 126 -1.95 -10.23 15.67
CA PRO A 126 -1.69 -10.39 17.10
C PRO A 126 -2.29 -9.26 17.94
N VAL A 127 -2.12 -8.00 17.51
CA VAL A 127 -2.66 -6.84 18.22
C VAL A 127 -4.19 -6.84 18.24
N ALA A 128 -4.85 -7.20 17.13
CA ALA A 128 -6.30 -7.33 17.09
C ALA A 128 -6.80 -8.49 17.96
N ARG A 129 -6.08 -9.60 18.01
CA ARG A 129 -6.39 -10.74 18.88
C ARG A 129 -6.30 -10.36 20.36
N ASP A 130 -5.36 -9.50 20.72
CA ASP A 130 -5.07 -9.06 22.10
C ASP A 130 -5.74 -7.71 22.44
N GLU A 131 -6.89 -7.44 21.82
CA GLU A 131 -7.74 -6.26 22.08
C GLU A 131 -7.02 -4.90 21.99
N GLY A 132 -6.04 -4.79 21.09
CA GLY A 132 -5.28 -3.56 20.86
C GLY A 132 -3.99 -3.44 21.68
N ALA A 133 -3.67 -4.42 22.53
CA ALA A 133 -2.41 -4.46 23.25
C ALA A 133 -1.25 -4.79 22.30
N VAL A 134 -0.13 -4.06 22.46
CA VAL A 134 1.05 -4.20 21.59
C VAL A 134 2.22 -4.82 22.34
N GLY A 135 2.30 -6.15 22.26
CA GLY A 135 3.39 -6.95 22.81
C GLY A 135 4.72 -6.85 22.02
N PRO A 136 5.83 -7.40 22.56
CA PRO A 136 7.17 -7.26 21.97
C PRO A 136 7.29 -7.77 20.53
N GLY A 137 6.67 -8.91 20.21
CA GLY A 137 6.68 -9.48 18.86
C GLY A 137 5.99 -8.59 17.83
N ALA A 138 4.89 -7.92 18.21
CA ALA A 138 4.21 -6.95 17.35
C ALA A 138 5.05 -5.69 17.13
N ARG A 139 5.79 -5.24 18.14
CA ARG A 139 6.74 -4.12 18.00
C ARG A 139 7.87 -4.46 17.04
N LEU A 140 8.48 -5.63 17.20
CA LEU A 140 9.54 -6.09 16.29
C LEU A 140 9.01 -6.21 14.85
N SER A 141 7.82 -6.78 14.68
CA SER A 141 7.18 -6.91 13.37
C SER A 141 6.85 -5.55 12.74
N LEU A 142 6.40 -4.58 13.53
CA LEU A 142 6.22 -3.19 13.07
C LEU A 142 7.54 -2.56 12.65
N LEU A 143 8.62 -2.77 13.40
CA LEU A 143 9.94 -2.23 13.06
C LEU A 143 10.46 -2.84 11.75
N VAL A 144 10.46 -4.17 11.63
CA VAL A 144 10.98 -4.87 10.45
C VAL A 144 10.09 -4.63 9.24
N GLY A 145 8.79 -4.85 9.36
CA GLY A 145 7.83 -4.63 8.28
C GLY A 145 7.71 -3.16 7.89
N GLY A 146 7.76 -2.26 8.87
CA GLY A 146 7.78 -0.81 8.64
C GLY A 146 9.04 -0.34 7.93
N ALA A 147 10.22 -0.86 8.31
CA ALA A 147 11.47 -0.55 7.62
C ALA A 147 11.45 -1.01 6.15
N LEU A 148 10.95 -2.22 5.89
CA LEU A 148 10.76 -2.72 4.52
C LEU A 148 9.74 -1.89 3.74
N PHE A 149 8.66 -1.44 4.39
CA PHE A 149 7.68 -0.57 3.76
C PHE A 149 8.28 0.80 3.41
N VAL A 150 9.04 1.42 4.33
CA VAL A 150 9.77 2.67 4.06
C VAL A 150 10.76 2.50 2.92
N LEU A 151 11.48 1.37 2.88
CA LEU A 151 12.37 1.04 1.77
C LEU A 151 11.59 0.94 0.44
N ALA A 152 10.44 0.27 0.44
CA ALA A 152 9.57 0.16 -0.74
C ALA A 152 9.15 1.56 -1.23
N ILE A 153 8.74 2.45 -0.32
CA ILE A 153 8.40 3.84 -0.65
C ILE A 153 9.62 4.59 -1.20
N GLY A 154 10.79 4.43 -0.60
CA GLY A 154 12.03 5.07 -1.07
C GLY A 154 12.41 4.65 -2.51
N VAL A 155 12.29 3.36 -2.81
CA VAL A 155 12.48 2.85 -4.18
C VAL A 155 11.40 3.41 -5.11
N PHE A 156 10.14 3.50 -4.66
CA PHE A 156 9.04 4.01 -5.48
C PHE A 156 9.21 5.51 -5.80
N VAL A 157 9.65 6.32 -4.83
CA VAL A 157 9.92 7.77 -4.98
C VAL A 157 11.03 8.01 -6.01
N THR A 158 12.07 7.17 -5.99
CA THR A 158 13.29 7.36 -6.81
C THR A 158 13.26 6.62 -8.15
N GLY A 159 12.23 5.79 -8.37
CA GLY A 159 12.01 5.07 -9.62
C GLY A 159 11.49 6.00 -10.71
N ALA A 160 12.24 6.11 -11.81
CA ALA A 160 11.81 6.89 -12.98
C ALA A 160 10.52 6.30 -13.56
N LEU A 161 9.62 7.16 -14.04
CA LEU A 161 8.30 6.84 -14.63
C LEU A 161 7.28 6.18 -13.69
N ILE A 162 7.72 5.56 -12.61
CA ILE A 162 6.84 4.87 -11.66
C ILE A 162 6.50 5.71 -10.44
N ASN A 163 7.29 6.75 -10.12
CA ASN A 163 7.09 7.60 -8.94
C ASN A 163 5.72 8.29 -8.89
N VAL A 164 5.09 8.54 -10.04
CA VAL A 164 3.70 9.03 -10.14
C VAL A 164 2.72 8.05 -9.48
N GLY A 165 3.07 6.77 -9.37
CA GLY A 165 2.29 5.77 -8.66
C GLY A 165 2.09 6.06 -7.17
N LEU A 166 2.96 6.86 -6.55
CA LEU A 166 2.79 7.30 -5.17
C LEU A 166 1.54 8.16 -4.95
N PHE A 167 0.98 8.80 -5.99
CA PHE A 167 -0.30 9.49 -5.86
C PHE A 167 -1.45 8.55 -5.48
N HIS A 168 -1.39 7.26 -5.85
CA HIS A 168 -2.38 6.27 -5.41
C HIS A 168 -2.28 6.03 -3.89
N VAL A 169 -1.06 5.89 -3.39
CA VAL A 169 -0.79 5.68 -1.96
C VAL A 169 -1.17 6.92 -1.16
N LEU A 170 -0.82 8.12 -1.68
CA LEU A 170 -1.13 9.39 -1.05
C LEU A 170 -2.64 9.66 -1.03
N THR A 171 -3.35 9.38 -2.12
CA THR A 171 -4.81 9.49 -2.19
C THR A 171 -5.48 8.54 -1.21
N ALA A 172 -5.01 7.29 -1.14
CA ALA A 172 -5.53 6.34 -0.16
C ALA A 172 -5.28 6.79 1.29
N ALA A 173 -4.09 7.31 1.60
CA ALA A 173 -3.81 7.90 2.90
C ALA A 173 -4.74 9.09 3.19
N ALA A 174 -4.98 9.95 2.18
CA ALA A 174 -5.85 11.10 2.31
C ALA A 174 -7.29 10.69 2.67
N LEU A 175 -7.84 9.70 1.95
CA LEU A 175 -9.17 9.14 2.17
C LEU A 175 -9.27 8.41 3.50
N LEU A 176 -8.23 7.67 3.90
CA LEU A 176 -8.16 6.98 5.18
C LEU A 176 -8.21 7.97 6.34
N VAL A 177 -7.38 9.02 6.31
CA VAL A 177 -7.39 10.08 7.33
C VAL A 177 -8.72 10.82 7.34
N LEU A 178 -9.33 11.09 6.18
CA LEU A 178 -10.65 11.69 6.09
C LEU A 178 -11.73 10.83 6.75
N ALA A 179 -11.67 9.51 6.55
CA ALA A 179 -12.64 8.56 7.09
C ALA A 179 -12.49 8.38 8.60
N VAL A 180 -11.26 8.40 9.12
CA VAL A 180 -10.97 8.21 10.55
C VAL A 180 -11.20 9.48 11.36
N THR A 181 -10.89 10.65 10.81
CA THR A 181 -10.99 11.94 11.51
C THR A 181 -12.46 12.27 11.82
N ARG A 182 -12.75 12.66 13.07
CA ARG A 182 -14.11 12.98 13.54
C ARG A 182 -14.28 14.45 13.91
N GLY A 183 -15.54 14.90 13.99
CA GLY A 183 -15.91 16.23 14.47
C GLY A 183 -15.39 17.38 13.60
N ARG A 184 -15.10 18.53 14.23
CA ARG A 184 -14.63 19.75 13.53
C ARG A 184 -13.31 19.55 12.78
N LEU A 185 -12.41 18.71 13.30
CA LEU A 185 -11.12 18.42 12.66
C LEU A 185 -11.29 17.80 11.28
N ARG A 186 -12.34 17.00 11.05
CA ARG A 186 -12.61 16.39 9.74
C ARG A 186 -12.86 17.43 8.67
N TRP A 187 -13.65 18.45 9.02
CA TRP A 187 -14.01 19.54 8.12
C TRP A 187 -12.82 20.46 7.85
N ILE A 188 -12.01 20.77 8.87
CA ILE A 188 -10.76 21.51 8.70
C ILE A 188 -9.82 20.75 7.75
N TYR A 189 -9.64 19.46 7.99
CA TYR A 189 -8.82 18.59 7.16
C TYR A 189 -9.29 18.55 5.70
N LEU A 190 -10.61 18.36 5.48
CA LEU A 190 -11.21 18.35 4.16
C LEU A 190 -11.08 19.71 3.46
N ALA A 191 -11.33 20.82 4.15
CA ALA A 191 -11.18 22.16 3.60
C ALA A 191 -9.74 22.42 3.15
N GLY A 192 -8.75 22.02 3.95
CA GLY A 192 -7.34 22.12 3.57
C GLY A 192 -6.98 21.25 2.37
N LEU A 193 -7.49 20.02 2.29
CA LEU A 193 -7.31 19.16 1.10
C LEU A 193 -7.90 19.81 -0.16
N LEU A 194 -9.14 20.30 -0.09
CA LEU A 194 -9.81 20.95 -1.22
C LEU A 194 -9.09 22.23 -1.64
N ALA A 195 -8.57 23.01 -0.68
CA ALA A 195 -7.77 24.19 -0.98
C ALA A 195 -6.47 23.81 -1.70
N LEU A 196 -5.73 22.81 -1.22
CA LEU A 196 -4.51 22.33 -1.90
C LEU A 196 -4.81 21.84 -3.32
N ILE A 197 -5.90 21.09 -3.52
CA ILE A 197 -6.33 20.62 -4.84
C ILE A 197 -6.67 21.82 -5.74
N ALA A 198 -7.47 22.77 -5.27
CA ALA A 198 -7.88 23.94 -6.05
C ALA A 198 -6.67 24.79 -6.46
N VAL A 199 -5.72 25.03 -5.55
CA VAL A 199 -4.51 25.79 -5.83
C VAL A 199 -3.62 25.04 -6.81
N GLN A 200 -3.41 23.72 -6.63
CA GLN A 200 -2.63 22.94 -7.60
C GLN A 200 -3.27 22.98 -8.98
N SER A 201 -4.58 22.73 -9.08
CA SER A 201 -5.32 22.74 -10.34
C SER A 201 -5.23 24.10 -11.02
N PHE A 202 -5.42 25.19 -10.29
CA PHE A 202 -5.28 26.54 -10.83
C PHE A 202 -3.88 26.80 -11.38
N ILE A 203 -2.81 26.49 -10.62
CA ILE A 203 -1.43 26.72 -11.07
C ILE A 203 -1.12 25.87 -12.31
N THR A 204 -1.48 24.59 -12.28
CA THR A 204 -1.11 23.63 -13.35
C THR A 204 -1.94 23.75 -14.62
N HIS A 205 -3.17 24.27 -14.55
CA HIS A 205 -4.07 24.33 -15.71
C HIS A 205 -4.36 25.77 -16.18
N ALA A 206 -4.24 26.78 -15.31
CA ALA A 206 -4.52 28.17 -15.68
C ALA A 206 -3.26 29.04 -15.80
N MET A 207 -2.17 28.72 -15.09
CA MET A 207 -0.96 29.55 -15.07
C MET A 207 0.22 28.98 -15.86
N ILE A 208 0.25 27.67 -16.09
CA ILE A 208 1.34 26.97 -16.79
C ILE A 208 0.75 26.26 -18.00
N GLN A 209 1.43 26.35 -19.14
CA GLN A 209 0.99 25.67 -20.35
C GLN A 209 1.15 24.14 -20.17
N PRO A 210 0.21 23.32 -20.68
CA PRO A 210 0.22 21.87 -20.45
C PRO A 210 1.49 21.14 -20.95
N ASP A 211 2.19 21.71 -21.92
CA ASP A 211 3.41 21.19 -22.54
C ASP A 211 4.71 21.70 -21.87
N ASP A 212 4.62 22.67 -20.95
CA ASP A 212 5.76 23.20 -20.19
C ASP A 212 6.10 22.31 -18.98
N LEU A 213 6.60 21.11 -19.26
CA LEU A 213 6.98 20.12 -18.26
C LEU A 213 8.06 20.62 -17.30
N ALA A 214 8.95 21.53 -17.76
CA ALA A 214 10.02 22.08 -16.95
C ALA A 214 9.49 22.88 -15.74
N ARG A 215 8.33 23.55 -15.90
CA ARG A 215 7.65 24.24 -14.80
C ARG A 215 6.62 23.36 -14.08
N LEU A 216 5.94 22.45 -14.79
CA LEU A 216 4.95 21.56 -14.18
C LEU A 216 5.57 20.56 -13.19
N ASP A 217 6.70 19.95 -13.54
CA ASP A 217 7.37 18.94 -12.72
C ASP A 217 7.72 19.42 -11.29
N PRO A 218 8.44 20.55 -11.10
CA PRO A 218 8.76 21.04 -9.77
C PRO A 218 7.51 21.46 -8.98
N VAL A 219 6.49 22.02 -9.65
CA VAL A 219 5.20 22.34 -9.02
C VAL A 219 4.52 21.09 -8.49
N ASN A 220 4.37 20.05 -9.32
CA ASN A 220 3.74 18.79 -8.91
C ASN A 220 4.49 18.10 -7.77
N LYS A 221 5.83 18.12 -7.78
CA LYS A 221 6.66 17.61 -6.68
C LYS A 221 6.45 18.42 -5.40
N THR A 222 6.36 19.75 -5.51
CA THR A 222 6.08 20.62 -4.36
C THR A 222 4.72 20.31 -3.75
N PHE A 223 3.67 20.20 -4.57
CA PHE A 223 2.34 19.82 -4.10
C PHE A 223 2.30 18.43 -3.50
N PHE A 224 3.02 17.45 -4.07
CA PHE A 224 3.15 16.12 -3.46
C PHE A 224 3.68 16.21 -2.02
N VAL A 225 4.69 17.03 -1.77
CA VAL A 225 5.22 17.28 -0.41
C VAL A 225 4.17 17.99 0.47
N LEU A 226 3.50 19.02 -0.03
CA LEU A 226 2.46 19.74 0.71
C LEU A 226 1.30 18.83 1.13
N PHE A 227 0.80 18.01 0.20
CA PHE A 227 -0.21 16.99 0.50
C PHE A 227 0.30 16.00 1.54
N SER A 228 1.54 15.50 1.38
CA SER A 228 2.14 14.57 2.34
C SER A 228 2.18 15.18 3.75
N VAL A 229 2.67 16.41 3.89
CA VAL A 229 2.73 17.11 5.19
C VAL A 229 1.33 17.28 5.78
N TRP A 230 0.34 17.68 4.97
CA TRP A 230 -1.04 17.85 5.43
C TRP A 230 -1.67 16.54 5.90
N ILE A 231 -1.55 15.48 5.09
CA ILE A 231 -2.13 14.16 5.34
C ILE A 231 -1.46 13.50 6.55
N PHE A 232 -0.13 13.42 6.57
CA PHE A 232 0.61 12.77 7.65
C PHE A 232 0.60 13.58 8.94
N GLY A 233 0.56 14.92 8.86
CA GLY A 233 0.36 15.78 10.02
C GLY A 233 -1.00 15.54 10.67
N ALA A 234 -2.08 15.49 9.88
CA ALA A 234 -3.41 15.14 10.37
C ALA A 234 -3.47 13.71 10.93
N ALA A 235 -2.84 12.74 10.25
CA ALA A 235 -2.74 11.36 10.76
C ALA A 235 -2.01 11.29 12.09
N ALA A 236 -0.90 12.03 12.27
CA ALA A 236 -0.15 12.09 13.51
C ALA A 236 -1.00 12.64 14.67
N VAL A 237 -1.79 13.70 14.43
CA VAL A 237 -2.75 14.21 15.42
C VAL A 237 -3.77 13.13 15.81
N GLN A 238 -4.27 12.34 14.85
CA GLN A 238 -5.20 11.23 15.12
C GLN A 238 -4.60 10.10 15.97
N LEU A 239 -3.28 9.84 15.87
CA LEU A 239 -2.62 8.82 16.68
C LEU A 239 -2.71 9.13 18.19
N PHE A 240 -2.73 10.42 18.54
CA PHE A 240 -2.75 10.90 19.93
C PHE A 240 -4.07 11.53 20.37
N ALA A 241 -5.05 11.65 19.47
CA ALA A 241 -6.36 12.17 19.81
C ALA A 241 -7.03 11.33 20.91
N ARG A 242 -7.77 11.99 21.81
CA ARG A 242 -8.43 11.37 22.97
C ARG A 242 -9.20 10.12 22.55
N ARG A 243 -8.92 9.01 23.24
CA ARG A 243 -9.68 7.75 23.17
C ARG A 243 -11.17 8.08 23.36
N ALA A 244 -12.00 7.71 22.40
CA ALA A 244 -13.44 7.64 22.65
C ALA A 244 -13.70 6.49 23.65
N ASP A 245 -14.79 6.55 24.40
CA ASP A 245 -15.19 5.44 25.27
C ASP A 245 -15.29 4.15 24.44
N GLY A 246 -14.56 3.10 24.85
CA GLY A 246 -14.43 1.84 24.10
C GLY A 246 -13.20 1.73 23.17
N ASP A 247 -12.37 2.77 23.04
CA ASP A 247 -11.11 2.74 22.29
C ASP A 247 -9.98 2.15 23.15
N THR A 248 -9.79 0.83 23.08
CA THR A 248 -8.76 0.09 23.83
C THR A 248 -7.35 0.23 23.23
N ALA A 249 -7.25 0.68 21.98
CA ALA A 249 -6.01 0.70 21.22
C ALA A 249 -5.12 1.90 21.58
N GLY A 250 -3.82 1.66 21.82
CA GLY A 250 -2.82 2.72 21.98
C GLY A 250 -2.37 3.32 20.64
N PRO A 251 -1.62 4.45 20.64
CA PRO A 251 -1.10 5.08 19.41
C PRO A 251 -0.34 4.12 18.49
N LEU A 252 0.38 3.17 19.09
CA LEU A 252 1.14 2.17 18.35
C LEU A 252 0.26 1.15 17.61
N ALA A 253 -0.87 0.74 18.20
CA ALA A 253 -1.84 -0.13 17.53
C ALA A 253 -2.51 0.61 16.36
N LYS A 254 -2.81 1.90 16.52
CA LYS A 254 -3.32 2.75 15.43
C LYS A 254 -2.28 2.87 14.30
N ALA A 255 -1.01 3.11 14.64
CA ALA A 255 0.08 3.19 13.68
C ALA A 255 0.26 1.87 12.89
N ILE A 256 0.16 0.71 13.56
CA ILE A 256 0.13 -0.60 12.90
C ILE A 256 -1.04 -0.68 11.91
N GLY A 257 -2.22 -0.20 12.31
CA GLY A 257 -3.39 -0.15 11.43
C GLY A 257 -3.14 0.67 10.16
N TYR A 258 -2.64 1.90 10.30
CA TYR A 258 -2.29 2.75 9.16
C TYR A 258 -1.23 2.09 8.26
N ALA A 259 -0.12 1.61 8.83
CA ALA A 259 0.96 0.99 8.08
C ALA A 259 0.48 -0.25 7.31
N THR A 260 -0.32 -1.11 7.94
CA THR A 260 -0.83 -2.35 7.34
C THR A 260 -1.82 -2.07 6.21
N ILE A 261 -2.64 -1.02 6.30
CA ILE A 261 -3.52 -0.63 5.17
C ILE A 261 -2.67 -0.11 4.02
N LEU A 262 -1.78 0.85 4.30
CA LEU A 262 -1.03 1.56 3.26
C LEU A 262 -0.01 0.67 2.54
N VAL A 263 0.57 -0.33 3.20
CA VAL A 263 1.51 -1.25 2.56
C VAL A 263 0.82 -2.14 1.51
N TRP A 264 -0.40 -2.63 1.77
CA TRP A 264 -1.15 -3.42 0.79
C TRP A 264 -1.59 -2.58 -0.40
N ILE A 265 -2.02 -1.33 -0.15
CA ILE A 265 -2.33 -0.37 -1.22
C ILE A 265 -1.08 -0.04 -2.03
N THR A 266 0.08 0.07 -1.39
CA THR A 266 1.36 0.30 -2.09
C THR A 266 1.71 -0.86 -3.01
N GLY A 267 1.54 -2.12 -2.57
CA GLY A 267 1.73 -3.28 -3.42
C GLY A 267 0.79 -3.32 -4.62
N ALA A 268 -0.48 -2.97 -4.43
CA ALA A 268 -1.47 -2.86 -5.52
C ALA A 268 -1.13 -1.72 -6.49
N ALA A 269 -0.80 -0.54 -5.97
CA ALA A 269 -0.37 0.60 -6.76
C ALA A 269 0.86 0.24 -7.59
N ALA A 270 1.94 -0.27 -6.97
CA ALA A 270 3.13 -0.70 -7.69
C ALA A 270 2.83 -1.70 -8.82
N GLY A 271 1.90 -2.64 -8.59
CA GLY A 271 1.42 -3.56 -9.63
C GLY A 271 0.89 -2.88 -10.89
N ARG A 272 0.11 -1.79 -10.76
CA ARG A 272 -0.39 -1.01 -11.90
C ARG A 272 0.73 -0.37 -12.71
N TRP A 273 1.84 -0.03 -12.05
CA TRP A 273 2.98 0.68 -12.66
C TRP A 273 4.04 -0.23 -13.27
N ILE A 274 3.93 -1.56 -13.09
CA ILE A 274 4.78 -2.55 -13.79
C ILE A 274 4.75 -2.34 -15.30
N ALA A 275 3.60 -1.87 -15.83
CA ALA A 275 3.45 -1.73 -17.25
C ALA A 275 4.21 -0.56 -17.90
N PHE A 276 4.69 0.37 -17.08
CA PHE A 276 5.30 1.64 -17.50
C PHE A 276 6.77 1.76 -17.05
N ALA A 277 7.30 0.71 -16.41
CA ALA A 277 8.64 0.64 -15.85
C ALA A 277 9.63 0.01 -16.85
#